data_AF-A0A428MMB7-F1
#
_entry.id   AF-A0A428MMB7-F1
#
_cell.length_a   1.000
_cell.length_b   1.000
_cell.length_c   1.000
_cell.angle_alpha   90.00
_cell.angle_beta   90.00
_cell.angle_gamma   90.00
#
_symmetry.space_group_name_H-M   'P 1'
#
loop_
_entity.id
_entity.type
_entity.pdbx_description
1 polymer ?
#
loop_
_entity_poly.entity_id
_entity_poly.type
_entity_poly.pdbx_seq_one_letter_code
_entity_poly.pdbx_strand_id
1 'polypeptide(L)'
;MSTELDHIFVCTDPGAPAAEELVRFGLREGPPNTHPGQGTACRRFAFFNAMLELFWVCDEAEAQNEGTRRTQLWERWSHRESGASPFGVCLRPADPEKAKPPFPAWRYQPIYLSDPLAMYIAETGVEEPMWVFLGFLRRTDREHWFVEHPIGIREITGVTLTTPAALRSAASTVAVENGVLCIREGAKHLLEIEFDGKRRGQTADFRPHLPLIFRF
;
A
#
# COMPACT_ATOMS: atom_id res chain seq x y z
N MET A 1 5.52 3.92 19.58
CA MET A 1 4.70 2.67 19.52
C MET A 1 5.17 1.91 18.29
N SER A 2 5.33 0.59 18.37
CA SER A 2 5.82 -0.20 17.23
C SER A 2 4.67 -0.48 16.25
N THR A 3 4.90 -0.22 14.97
CA THR A 3 3.99 -0.55 13.87
C THR A 3 4.71 -1.39 12.83
N GLU A 4 3.94 -2.21 12.14
CA GLU A 4 4.44 -3.04 11.05
C GLU A 4 3.61 -2.82 9.78
N LEU A 5 4.14 -3.27 8.63
CA LEU A 5 3.48 -3.16 7.35
C LEU A 5 2.27 -4.08 7.28
N ASP A 6 1.12 -3.53 6.91
CA ASP A 6 -0.05 -4.33 6.56
C ASP A 6 -0.20 -4.55 5.06
N HIS A 7 -0.21 -3.47 4.29
CA HIS A 7 -0.19 -3.56 2.85
C HIS A 7 0.36 -2.28 2.22
N ILE A 8 0.77 -2.41 0.97
CA ILE A 8 1.11 -1.29 0.10
C ILE A 8 0.15 -1.33 -1.07
N PHE A 9 -0.46 -0.20 -1.41
CA PHE A 9 -1.13 -0.08 -2.69
C PHE A 9 -0.29 0.70 -3.69
N VAL A 10 -0.41 0.33 -4.96
CA VAL A 10 0.16 1.02 -6.12
C VAL A 10 -0.98 1.44 -7.03
N CYS A 11 -1.12 2.73 -7.32
CA CYS A 11 -2.07 3.26 -8.28
C CYS A 11 -1.73 2.76 -9.69
N THR A 12 -2.74 2.29 -10.41
CA THR A 12 -2.63 1.68 -11.74
C THR A 12 -3.74 2.18 -12.67
N ASP A 13 -3.66 1.85 -13.96
CA ASP A 13 -4.76 2.07 -14.89
C ASP A 13 -6.01 1.26 -14.49
N PRO A 14 -7.22 1.67 -14.93
CA PRO A 14 -8.44 0.95 -14.60
C PRO A 14 -8.39 -0.53 -14.96
N GLY A 15 -8.77 -1.38 -14.01
CA GLY A 15 -8.68 -2.84 -14.12
C GLY A 15 -7.30 -3.44 -13.84
N ALA A 16 -6.29 -2.60 -13.58
CA ALA A 16 -4.91 -3.00 -13.27
C ALA A 16 -4.37 -4.08 -14.24
N PRO A 17 -4.27 -3.80 -15.56
CA PRO A 17 -3.80 -4.79 -16.55
C PRO A 17 -2.39 -5.31 -16.24
N ALA A 18 -1.56 -4.51 -15.58
CA ALA A 18 -0.21 -4.91 -15.20
C ALA A 18 -0.16 -6.01 -14.10
N ALA A 19 -1.28 -6.32 -13.43
CA ALA A 19 -1.33 -7.50 -12.55
C ALA A 19 -1.09 -8.81 -13.32
N GLU A 20 -1.38 -8.86 -14.62
CA GLU A 20 -1.06 -10.04 -15.44
C GLU A 20 0.45 -10.33 -15.48
N GLU A 21 1.31 -9.32 -15.34
CA GLU A 21 2.75 -9.52 -15.22
C GLU A 21 3.13 -10.17 -13.89
N LEU A 22 2.46 -9.80 -12.80
CA LEU A 22 2.66 -10.41 -11.48
C LEU A 22 2.18 -11.87 -11.45
N VAL A 23 1.06 -12.17 -12.09
CA VAL A 23 0.56 -13.55 -12.25
C VAL A 23 1.51 -14.37 -13.11
N ARG A 24 1.97 -13.86 -14.25
CA ARG A 24 2.97 -14.53 -15.11
C ARG A 24 4.30 -14.75 -14.42
N PHE A 25 4.71 -13.81 -13.55
CA PHE A 25 5.89 -13.95 -12.70
C PHE A 25 5.75 -15.11 -11.69
N GLY A 26 4.52 -15.50 -11.38
CA GLY A 26 4.22 -16.65 -10.54
C GLY A 26 3.64 -16.28 -9.17
N LEU A 27 3.05 -15.08 -9.03
CA LEU A 27 2.19 -14.78 -7.88
C LEU A 27 0.81 -15.41 -8.05
N ARG A 28 0.17 -15.74 -6.93
CA ARG A 28 -1.26 -16.05 -6.89
C ARG A 28 -2.03 -14.78 -6.55
N GLU A 29 -2.95 -14.43 -7.43
CA GLU A 29 -3.91 -13.37 -7.16
C GLU A 29 -4.96 -13.87 -6.15
N GLY A 30 -5.24 -13.03 -5.15
CA GLY A 30 -6.36 -13.20 -4.24
C GLY A 30 -7.64 -12.54 -4.78
N PRO A 31 -8.77 -12.68 -4.08
CA PRO A 31 -10.02 -12.07 -4.51
C PRO A 31 -9.87 -10.55 -4.71
N PRO A 32 -10.32 -9.97 -5.84
CA PRO A 32 -10.31 -8.53 -6.03
C PRO A 32 -11.25 -7.84 -5.04
N ASN A 33 -11.20 -6.51 -4.97
CA ASN A 33 -12.17 -5.73 -4.21
C ASN A 33 -12.73 -4.57 -5.02
N THR A 34 -13.95 -4.17 -4.69
CA THR A 34 -14.53 -2.89 -5.09
C THR A 34 -15.04 -2.22 -3.83
N HIS A 35 -14.89 -0.92 -3.74
CA HIS A 35 -15.20 -0.12 -2.56
C HIS A 35 -16.32 0.90 -2.88
N PRO A 36 -17.60 0.46 -2.99
CA PRO A 36 -18.72 1.37 -3.21
C PRO A 36 -18.78 2.47 -2.15
N GLY A 37 -19.12 3.69 -2.57
CA GLY A 37 -19.10 4.91 -1.78
C GLY A 37 -17.73 5.58 -1.65
N GLN A 38 -16.63 4.85 -1.92
CA GLN A 38 -15.28 5.41 -2.05
C GLN A 38 -14.87 5.56 -3.52
N GLY A 39 -15.46 4.79 -4.43
CA GLY A 39 -15.18 4.89 -5.87
C GLY A 39 -13.90 4.21 -6.34
N THR A 40 -13.42 3.21 -5.60
CA THR A 40 -12.13 2.57 -5.88
C THR A 40 -12.26 1.05 -6.02
N ALA A 41 -11.30 0.44 -6.70
CA ALA A 41 -11.21 -1.01 -6.83
C ALA A 41 -9.74 -1.46 -6.81
N CYS A 42 -9.51 -2.73 -6.48
CA CYS A 42 -8.17 -3.28 -6.45
C CYS A 42 -8.09 -4.76 -6.83
N ARG A 43 -6.91 -5.14 -7.35
CA ARG A 43 -6.42 -6.53 -7.46
C ARG A 43 -5.36 -6.75 -6.38
N ARG A 44 -5.29 -7.93 -5.77
CA ARG A 44 -4.55 -8.13 -4.51
C ARG A 44 -3.66 -9.37 -4.55
N PHE A 45 -2.46 -9.23 -3.99
CA PHE A 45 -1.47 -10.30 -3.87
C PHE A 45 -1.01 -10.41 -2.42
N ALA A 46 -1.48 -11.44 -1.73
CA ALA A 46 -1.19 -11.66 -0.32
C ALA A 46 0.14 -12.40 -0.16
N PHE A 47 1.00 -11.85 0.70
CA PHE A 47 2.21 -12.48 1.22
C PHE A 47 1.96 -12.91 2.68
N PHE A 48 2.88 -13.66 3.26
CA PHE A 48 2.72 -14.20 4.61
C PHE A 48 2.45 -13.12 5.67
N ASN A 49 3.11 -11.97 5.56
CA ASN A 49 3.07 -10.90 6.56
C ASN A 49 2.37 -9.61 6.11
N ALA A 50 2.12 -9.44 4.82
CA ALA A 50 1.60 -8.20 4.23
C ALA A 50 0.98 -8.49 2.86
N MET A 51 0.49 -7.46 2.18
CA MET A 51 -0.13 -7.59 0.86
C MET A 51 0.27 -6.45 -0.06
N LEU A 52 0.29 -6.74 -1.37
CA LEU A 52 0.37 -5.74 -2.42
C LEU A 52 -1.01 -5.57 -3.06
N GLU A 53 -1.49 -4.33 -3.17
CA GLU A 53 -2.72 -3.99 -3.89
C GLU A 53 -2.40 -3.18 -5.15
N LEU A 54 -2.93 -3.58 -6.30
CA LEU A 54 -2.99 -2.73 -7.48
C LEU A 54 -4.34 -2.02 -7.48
N PHE A 55 -4.31 -0.71 -7.30
CA PHE A 55 -5.45 0.13 -6.94
C PHE A 55 -5.79 1.10 -8.07
N TRP A 56 -7.07 1.35 -8.31
CA TRP A 56 -7.52 2.40 -9.24
C TRP A 56 -8.84 3.02 -8.78
N VAL A 57 -9.12 4.23 -9.28
CA VAL A 57 -10.44 4.86 -9.14
C VAL A 57 -11.34 4.31 -10.26
N CYS A 58 -12.45 3.68 -9.87
CA CYS A 58 -13.46 3.15 -10.79
C CYS A 58 -14.72 4.02 -10.87
N ASP A 59 -14.93 4.92 -9.90
CA ASP A 59 -15.99 5.93 -9.92
C ASP A 59 -15.44 7.26 -9.40
N GLU A 60 -15.31 8.22 -10.32
CA GLU A 60 -14.79 9.56 -10.04
C GLU A 60 -15.70 10.36 -9.11
N ALA A 61 -17.02 10.22 -9.25
CA ALA A 61 -17.98 10.98 -8.45
C ALA A 61 -17.98 10.49 -6.99
N GLU A 62 -17.87 9.19 -6.77
CA GLU A 62 -17.70 8.63 -5.42
C GLU A 62 -16.36 9.02 -4.80
N ALA A 63 -15.26 8.99 -5.56
CA ALA A 63 -13.94 9.38 -5.06
C ALA A 63 -13.86 10.86 -4.65
N GLN A 64 -14.69 11.71 -5.25
CA GLN A 64 -14.76 13.15 -4.98
C GLN A 64 -15.95 13.57 -4.10
N ASN A 65 -16.76 12.62 -3.62
CA ASN A 65 -17.89 12.94 -2.76
C ASN A 65 -17.43 13.50 -1.40
N GLU A 66 -18.36 14.05 -0.62
CA GLU A 66 -18.05 14.69 0.67
C GLU A 66 -17.32 13.76 1.65
N GLY A 67 -17.68 12.48 1.66
CA GLY A 67 -17.09 11.48 2.56
C GLY A 67 -15.68 11.05 2.17
N THR A 68 -15.35 11.07 0.88
CA THR A 68 -14.09 10.51 0.36
C THR A 68 -13.09 11.58 -0.07
N ARG A 69 -13.51 12.76 -0.52
CA ARG A 69 -12.62 13.79 -1.08
C ARG A 69 -11.43 14.17 -0.19
N ARG A 70 -11.57 14.13 1.14
CA ARG A 70 -10.48 14.42 2.09
C ARG A 70 -9.33 13.40 2.01
N THR A 71 -9.59 12.19 1.52
CA THR A 71 -8.57 11.15 1.32
C THR A 71 -7.60 11.47 0.16
N GLN A 72 -8.01 12.37 -0.75
CA GLN A 72 -7.29 12.71 -1.98
C GLN A 72 -6.97 11.51 -2.88
N LEU A 73 -7.77 10.44 -2.80
CA LEU A 73 -7.59 9.24 -3.63
C LEU A 73 -7.77 9.56 -5.12
N TRP A 74 -8.68 10.48 -5.46
CA TRP A 74 -8.85 10.98 -6.82
C TRP A 74 -7.59 11.66 -7.34
N GLU A 75 -7.12 12.71 -6.65
CA GLU A 75 -5.97 13.51 -7.05
C GLU A 75 -4.69 12.66 -7.11
N ARG A 76 -4.52 11.75 -6.15
CA ARG A 76 -3.40 10.81 -6.15
C ARG A 76 -3.39 9.91 -7.36
N TRP A 77 -4.57 9.36 -7.70
CA TRP A 77 -4.69 8.48 -8.84
C TRP A 77 -4.56 9.25 -10.15
N SER A 78 -5.30 10.34 -10.35
CA SER A 78 -5.35 11.10 -11.60
C SER A 78 -4.05 11.86 -11.91
N HIS A 79 -3.30 12.30 -10.89
CA HIS A 79 -2.04 13.04 -11.05
C HIS A 79 -0.78 12.17 -10.84
N ARG A 80 -0.92 10.83 -10.82
CA ARG A 80 0.19 9.89 -10.59
C ARG A 80 1.34 9.99 -11.60
N GLU A 81 1.06 10.51 -12.78
CA GLU A 81 2.06 10.74 -13.83
C GLU A 81 2.62 12.18 -13.84
N SER A 82 2.10 13.04 -12.96
CA SER A 82 2.40 14.49 -12.94
C SER A 82 2.81 15.00 -11.55
N GLY A 83 3.34 14.13 -10.68
CA GLY A 83 3.95 14.50 -9.40
C GLY A 83 3.37 13.75 -8.20
N ALA A 84 2.09 13.37 -8.22
CA ALA A 84 1.51 12.66 -7.09
C ALA A 84 2.16 11.28 -6.91
N SER A 85 2.46 10.94 -5.66
CA SER A 85 2.97 9.62 -5.30
C SER A 85 1.92 8.56 -5.59
N PRO A 86 2.21 7.55 -6.43
CA PRO A 86 1.28 6.50 -6.80
C PRO A 86 1.10 5.47 -5.68
N PHE A 87 1.59 5.71 -4.48
CA PHE A 87 1.65 4.71 -3.42
C PHE A 87 0.75 5.06 -2.24
N GLY A 88 0.31 4.03 -1.53
CA GLY A 88 -0.12 4.16 -0.15
C GLY A 88 0.46 3.06 0.71
N VAL A 89 0.78 3.40 1.95
CA VAL A 89 1.40 2.52 2.93
C VAL A 89 0.47 2.41 4.12
N CYS A 90 -0.08 1.22 4.29
CA CYS A 90 -1.01 0.89 5.35
C CYS A 90 -0.26 0.16 6.46
N LEU A 91 -0.30 0.72 7.66
CA LEU A 91 0.35 0.22 8.85
C LEU A 91 -0.67 -0.41 9.79
N ARG A 92 -0.23 -1.40 10.55
CA ARG A 92 -1.00 -1.99 11.67
C ARG A 92 -0.17 -1.97 12.95
N PRO A 93 -0.79 -2.09 14.13
CA PRO A 93 -0.06 -2.20 15.38
C PRO A 93 0.73 -3.52 15.43
N ALA A 94 2.02 -3.45 15.75
CA ALA A 94 2.81 -4.66 16.05
C ALA A 94 2.45 -5.25 17.41
N ASP A 95 1.95 -4.41 18.32
CA ASP A 95 1.40 -4.80 19.61
C ASP A 95 -0.12 -4.57 19.61
N PRO A 96 -0.91 -5.65 19.63
CA PRO A 96 -2.35 -5.64 19.77
C PRO A 96 -3.00 -4.63 20.72
N GLU A 97 -2.34 -4.37 21.85
CA GLU A 97 -2.83 -3.48 22.90
C GLU A 97 -2.58 -2.00 22.59
N LYS A 98 -1.78 -1.70 21.56
CA LYS A 98 -1.40 -0.36 21.11
C LYS A 98 -2.10 0.04 19.81
N ALA A 99 -3.42 -0.11 19.76
CA ALA A 99 -4.26 0.16 18.58
C ALA A 99 -4.50 1.65 18.24
N LYS A 100 -3.64 2.58 18.70
CA LYS A 100 -3.75 4.02 18.41
C LYS A 100 -2.76 4.43 17.32
N PRO A 101 -3.10 5.38 16.43
CA PRO A 101 -2.19 5.84 15.39
C PRO A 101 -0.92 6.45 16.02
N PRO A 102 0.27 6.09 15.53
CA PRO A 102 1.54 6.58 16.08
C PRO A 102 1.95 7.97 15.55
N PHE A 103 1.11 8.61 14.74
CA PHE A 103 1.31 9.93 14.14
C PHE A 103 0.00 10.72 14.12
N PRO A 104 0.04 12.06 13.94
CA PRO A 104 -1.16 12.87 13.73
C PRO A 104 -1.96 12.36 12.53
N ALA A 105 -3.21 11.98 12.78
CA ALA A 105 -4.10 11.42 11.79
C ALA A 105 -5.56 11.76 12.11
N TRP A 106 -6.39 11.77 11.08
CA TRP A 106 -7.84 11.94 11.21
C TRP A 106 -8.55 10.61 10.99
N ARG A 107 -9.66 10.42 11.70
CA ARG A 107 -10.50 9.21 11.60
C ARG A 107 -11.28 9.24 10.29
N TYR A 108 -11.15 8.19 9.50
CA TYR A 108 -11.88 7.93 8.27
C TYR A 108 -12.62 6.60 8.37
N GLN A 109 -13.92 6.62 8.14
CA GLN A 109 -14.74 5.42 8.13
C GLN A 109 -15.50 5.38 6.80
N PRO A 110 -15.03 4.62 5.80
CA PRO A 110 -15.77 4.44 4.57
C PRO A 110 -17.06 3.64 4.82
N ILE A 111 -18.07 3.82 3.98
CA ILE A 111 -19.40 3.20 4.18
C ILE A 111 -19.37 1.66 4.21
N TYR A 112 -18.40 1.05 3.51
CA TYR A 112 -18.23 -0.40 3.51
C TYR A 112 -17.60 -0.95 4.80
N LEU A 113 -17.14 -0.08 5.71
CA LEU A 113 -16.50 -0.46 6.96
C LEU A 113 -17.48 -0.27 8.13
N SER A 114 -17.89 -1.38 8.73
CA SER A 114 -18.86 -1.42 9.82
C SER A 114 -18.32 -0.77 11.11
N ASP A 115 -19.19 -0.05 11.83
CA ASP A 115 -18.88 0.45 13.17
C ASP A 115 -18.49 -0.72 14.12
N PRO A 116 -17.48 -0.55 15.00
CA PRO A 116 -16.71 0.67 15.31
C PRO A 116 -15.43 0.87 14.47
N LEU A 117 -15.22 0.06 13.43
CA LEU A 117 -13.97 0.03 12.68
C LEU A 117 -13.75 1.32 11.90
N ALA A 118 -12.52 1.83 11.93
CA ALA A 118 -12.10 2.99 11.17
C ALA A 118 -10.62 2.95 10.83
N MET A 119 -10.29 3.64 9.75
CA MET A 119 -8.93 3.92 9.31
C MET A 119 -8.49 5.28 9.89
N TYR A 120 -7.19 5.45 10.13
CA TYR A 120 -6.62 6.73 10.53
C TYR A 120 -5.64 7.19 9.46
N ILE A 121 -5.95 8.30 8.79
CA ILE A 121 -5.18 8.79 7.64
C ILE A 121 -4.32 9.97 8.10
N ALA A 122 -3.03 9.95 7.77
CA ALA A 122 -2.13 11.06 8.06
C ALA A 122 -2.47 12.30 7.21
N GLU A 123 -2.28 13.49 7.77
CA GLU A 123 -2.41 14.74 7.02
C GLU A 123 -1.12 15.02 6.24
N THR A 124 -1.09 14.57 4.99
CA THR A 124 0.07 14.70 4.08
C THR A 124 -0.40 15.09 2.69
N GLY A 125 0.47 15.73 1.91
CA GLY A 125 0.18 16.06 0.51
C GLY A 125 0.25 14.85 -0.41
N VAL A 126 -0.30 14.98 -1.62
CA VAL A 126 -0.31 13.89 -2.62
C VAL A 126 1.08 13.47 -3.12
N GLU A 127 2.10 14.31 -2.93
CA GLU A 127 3.51 14.02 -3.24
C GLU A 127 4.13 12.95 -2.31
N GLU A 128 3.58 12.77 -1.10
CA GLU A 128 3.93 11.65 -0.21
C GLU A 128 3.00 10.46 -0.47
N PRO A 129 3.40 9.20 -0.19
CA PRO A 129 2.45 8.10 -0.13
C PRO A 129 1.26 8.41 0.78
N MET A 130 0.10 7.84 0.50
CA MET A 130 -1.00 7.87 1.46
C MET A 130 -0.63 7.02 2.67
N TRP A 131 -0.51 7.62 3.85
CA TRP A 131 -0.23 6.89 5.09
C TRP A 131 -1.52 6.58 5.83
N VAL A 132 -1.76 5.30 6.08
CA VAL A 132 -2.96 4.82 6.76
C VAL A 132 -2.56 3.95 7.95
N PHE A 133 -3.22 4.13 9.08
CA PHE A 133 -3.10 3.24 10.22
C PHE A 133 -4.42 2.49 10.47
N LEU A 134 -4.31 1.16 10.49
CA LEU A 134 -5.40 0.20 10.60
C LEU A 134 -5.32 -0.50 11.97
N GLY A 135 -5.78 0.20 13.01
CA GLY A 135 -5.68 -0.26 14.39
C GLY A 135 -6.44 -1.56 14.70
N PHE A 136 -7.31 -1.99 13.80
CA PHE A 136 -8.15 -3.18 13.94
C PHE A 136 -7.57 -4.43 13.26
N LEU A 137 -6.46 -4.33 12.52
CA LEU A 137 -5.83 -5.46 11.85
C LEU A 137 -4.68 -6.03 12.68
N ARG A 138 -4.45 -7.34 12.51
CA ARG A 138 -3.36 -8.11 13.12
C ARG A 138 -2.54 -8.80 12.04
N ARG A 139 -1.28 -9.09 12.34
CA ARG A 139 -0.44 -9.94 11.49
C ARG A 139 -1.06 -11.30 11.20
N THR A 140 -1.65 -11.93 12.23
CA THR A 140 -2.29 -13.24 12.11
C THR A 140 -3.42 -13.26 11.08
N ASP A 141 -4.07 -12.11 10.83
CA ASP A 141 -5.06 -12.01 9.76
C ASP A 141 -4.38 -12.29 8.41
N ARG A 142 -3.24 -11.65 8.13
CA ARG A 142 -2.48 -11.86 6.87
C ARG A 142 -1.99 -13.28 6.73
N GLU A 143 -1.49 -13.87 7.81
CA GLU A 143 -0.99 -15.24 7.83
C GLU A 143 -2.11 -16.24 7.48
N HIS A 144 -3.34 -16.01 7.94
CA HIS A 144 -4.50 -16.84 7.61
C HIS A 144 -4.94 -16.75 6.14
N TRP A 145 -4.81 -15.57 5.51
CA TRP A 145 -5.19 -15.36 4.11
C TRP A 145 -4.07 -15.73 3.12
N PHE A 146 -2.87 -16.06 3.61
CA PHE A 146 -1.74 -16.38 2.76
C PHE A 146 -1.91 -17.73 2.07
N VAL A 147 -1.65 -17.74 0.76
CA VAL A 147 -1.61 -18.94 -0.06
C VAL A 147 -0.30 -18.93 -0.84
N GLU A 148 0.43 -20.04 -0.80
CA GLU A 148 1.73 -20.19 -1.45
C GLU A 148 1.73 -19.75 -2.92
N HIS A 149 2.68 -18.88 -3.27
CA HIS A 149 2.91 -18.49 -4.64
C HIS A 149 3.75 -19.54 -5.39
N PRO A 150 3.41 -19.89 -6.65
CA PRO A 150 4.22 -20.77 -7.49
C PRO A 150 5.71 -20.38 -7.57
N ILE A 151 6.02 -19.09 -7.56
CA ILE A 151 7.41 -18.61 -7.59
C ILE A 151 8.17 -18.86 -6.28
N GLY A 152 7.48 -19.23 -5.20
CA GLY A 152 8.07 -19.62 -3.91
C GLY A 152 8.50 -18.46 -3.00
N ILE A 153 8.19 -17.21 -3.36
CA ILE A 153 8.38 -16.07 -2.45
C ILE A 153 7.26 -16.03 -1.40
N ARG A 154 7.59 -15.71 -0.15
CA ARG A 154 6.64 -15.81 0.96
C ARG A 154 6.47 -14.53 1.76
N GLU A 155 7.55 -13.97 2.28
CA GLU A 155 7.48 -12.88 3.26
C GLU A 155 8.15 -11.62 2.72
N ILE A 156 7.51 -10.46 2.88
CA ILE A 156 8.17 -9.17 2.63
C ILE A 156 9.16 -8.91 3.76
N THR A 157 10.45 -8.88 3.47
CA THR A 157 11.52 -8.64 4.44
C THR A 157 12.14 -7.25 4.33
N GLY A 158 11.75 -6.48 3.32
CA GLY A 158 12.21 -5.10 3.16
C GLY A 158 11.41 -4.36 2.11
N VAL A 159 11.30 -3.05 2.29
CA VAL A 159 10.65 -2.15 1.35
C VAL A 159 11.55 -0.94 1.17
N THR A 160 11.81 -0.56 -0.07
CA THR A 160 12.47 0.71 -0.39
C THR A 160 11.57 1.54 -1.28
N LEU A 161 11.25 2.74 -0.80
CA LEU A 161 10.52 3.75 -1.55
C LEU A 161 11.50 4.76 -2.12
N THR A 162 11.60 4.84 -3.43
CA THR A 162 12.29 5.93 -4.12
C THR A 162 11.26 6.97 -4.57
N THR A 163 11.55 8.25 -4.34
CA THR A 163 10.61 9.34 -4.64
C THR A 163 11.36 10.65 -4.98
N PRO A 164 10.81 11.50 -5.88
CA PRO A 164 11.31 12.84 -6.14
C PRO A 164 11.03 13.83 -4.99
N ALA A 165 10.03 13.54 -4.16
CA ALA A 165 9.65 14.40 -3.04
C ALA A 165 10.47 14.09 -1.79
N ALA A 166 10.96 15.12 -1.10
CA ALA A 166 11.55 14.97 0.23
C ALA A 166 10.45 14.69 1.26
N LEU A 167 10.30 13.43 1.66
CA LEU A 167 9.30 13.00 2.65
C LEU A 167 9.72 13.48 4.04
N ARG A 168 8.85 14.24 4.71
CA ARG A 168 9.13 14.88 6.01
C ARG A 168 7.97 14.80 6.99
N SER A 169 6.88 14.14 6.61
CA SER A 169 5.75 13.93 7.50
C SER A 169 6.11 13.07 8.71
N ALA A 170 5.42 13.27 9.83
CA ALA A 170 5.54 12.39 11.00
C ALA A 170 5.26 10.92 10.65
N ALA A 171 4.34 10.65 9.71
CA ALA A 171 4.03 9.31 9.27
C ALA A 171 5.21 8.64 8.55
N SER A 172 5.88 9.38 7.66
CA SER A 172 7.08 8.89 6.98
C SER A 172 8.23 8.62 7.96
N THR A 173 8.44 9.51 8.95
CA THR A 173 9.41 9.29 10.04
C THR A 173 9.11 8.03 10.83
N VAL A 174 7.86 7.84 11.28
CA VAL A 174 7.47 6.64 12.03
C VAL A 174 7.68 5.36 11.21
N ALA A 175 7.35 5.38 9.91
CA ALA A 175 7.55 4.22 9.04
C ALA A 175 9.04 3.84 8.94
N VAL A 176 9.93 4.82 8.81
CA VAL A 176 11.39 4.59 8.77
C VAL A 176 11.92 4.11 10.12
N GLU A 177 11.55 4.78 11.22
CA GLU A 177 12.02 4.44 12.57
C GLU A 177 11.59 3.04 13.01
N ASN A 178 10.40 2.59 12.60
CA ASN A 178 9.91 1.24 12.85
C ASN A 178 10.41 0.20 11.83
N GLY A 179 11.27 0.58 10.88
CA GLY A 179 11.84 -0.32 9.88
C GLY A 179 10.84 -0.84 8.85
N VAL A 180 9.70 -0.18 8.67
CA VAL A 180 8.68 -0.55 7.69
C VAL A 180 9.20 -0.37 6.27
N LEU A 181 9.94 0.72 6.03
CA LEU A 181 10.57 1.00 4.75
C LEU A 181 11.80 1.88 4.88
N CYS A 182 12.64 1.84 3.86
CA CYS A 182 13.69 2.81 3.62
C CYS A 182 13.22 3.83 2.57
N ILE A 183 13.64 5.09 2.71
CA ILE A 183 13.34 6.14 1.72
C ILE A 183 14.63 6.47 0.96
N ARG A 184 14.51 6.63 -0.35
CA ARG A 184 15.57 7.12 -1.24
C ARG A 184 15.06 8.29 -2.07
N GLU A 185 15.92 9.28 -2.27
CA GLU A 185 15.66 10.32 -3.25
C GLU A 185 15.95 9.79 -4.66
N GLY A 186 15.10 10.14 -5.63
CA GLY A 186 15.31 9.79 -7.03
C GLY A 186 14.34 10.52 -7.95
N ALA A 187 14.68 10.60 -9.24
CA ALA A 187 13.91 11.41 -10.19
C ALA A 187 12.49 10.89 -10.48
N LYS A 188 12.18 9.64 -10.13
CA LYS A 188 10.88 8.99 -10.36
C LYS A 188 10.48 8.15 -9.16
N HIS A 189 9.17 8.04 -8.93
CA HIS A 189 8.61 7.11 -7.96
C HIS A 189 8.94 5.66 -8.33
N LEU A 190 9.42 4.88 -7.36
CA LEU A 190 9.70 3.45 -7.51
C LEU A 190 9.56 2.75 -6.16
N LEU A 191 8.88 1.60 -6.17
CA LEU A 191 8.78 0.70 -5.05
C LEU A 191 9.67 -0.51 -5.30
N GLU A 192 10.61 -0.78 -4.38
CA GLU A 192 11.34 -2.05 -4.35
C GLU A 192 10.80 -2.88 -3.18
N ILE A 193 10.31 -4.08 -3.44
CA ILE A 193 9.89 -5.03 -2.41
C ILE A 193 10.89 -6.18 -2.36
N GLU A 194 11.42 -6.39 -1.17
CA GLU A 194 12.33 -7.47 -0.86
C GLU A 194 11.57 -8.63 -0.22
N PHE A 195 11.83 -9.84 -0.70
CA PHE A 195 11.26 -11.05 -0.14
C PHE A 195 12.33 -11.96 0.45
N ASP A 196 11.96 -12.64 1.53
CA ASP A 196 12.69 -13.79 2.07
C ASP A 196 14.18 -13.53 2.32
N GLY A 197 14.56 -12.27 2.60
CA GLY A 197 15.93 -11.83 2.84
C GLY A 197 16.84 -11.83 1.60
N LYS A 198 16.28 -11.77 0.38
CA LYS A 198 17.02 -11.85 -0.89
C LYS A 198 17.88 -13.10 -1.03
N ARG A 199 17.46 -14.21 -0.42
CA ARG A 199 18.26 -15.44 -0.39
C ARG A 199 18.59 -15.99 -1.77
N ARG A 200 17.76 -15.76 -2.79
CA ARG A 200 18.02 -16.22 -4.17
C ARG A 200 18.85 -15.22 -4.98
N GLY A 201 19.00 -13.97 -4.53
CA GLY A 201 19.75 -12.93 -5.22
C GLY A 201 19.18 -12.56 -6.60
N GLN A 202 17.90 -12.81 -6.84
CA GLN A 202 17.22 -12.55 -8.11
C GLN A 202 16.49 -11.20 -8.08
N THR A 203 16.18 -10.69 -9.27
CA THR A 203 15.43 -9.44 -9.43
C THR A 203 14.43 -9.59 -10.56
N ALA A 204 13.20 -9.14 -10.32
CA ALA A 204 12.18 -8.96 -11.35
C ALA A 204 11.80 -7.49 -11.40
N ASP A 205 11.87 -6.88 -12.59
CA ASP A 205 11.58 -5.47 -12.82
C ASP A 205 10.33 -5.37 -13.69
N PHE A 206 9.29 -4.71 -13.18
CA PHE A 206 7.98 -4.61 -13.84
C PHE A 206 7.79 -3.26 -14.56
N ARG A 207 8.86 -2.47 -14.67
CA ARG A 207 8.82 -1.21 -15.42
C ARG A 207 8.80 -1.47 -16.92
N PRO A 208 8.18 -0.57 -17.72
CA PRO A 208 7.53 0.67 -17.29
C PRO A 208 6.08 0.50 -16.79
N HIS A 209 5.48 -0.69 -16.91
CA HIS A 209 4.05 -0.88 -16.65
C HIS A 209 3.67 -0.77 -15.17
N LEU A 210 4.58 -1.11 -14.25
CA LEU A 210 4.46 -0.84 -12.83
C LEU A 210 5.77 -0.22 -12.31
N PRO A 211 5.71 0.83 -11.45
CA PRO A 211 6.89 1.38 -10.78
C PRO A 211 7.33 0.46 -9.63
N LEU A 212 7.62 -0.81 -9.95
CA LEU A 212 7.81 -1.90 -9.00
C LEU A 212 8.99 -2.79 -9.40
N ILE A 213 9.83 -3.12 -8.41
CA ILE A 213 10.89 -4.13 -8.53
C ILE A 213 10.77 -5.10 -7.36
N PHE A 214 10.88 -6.39 -7.66
CA PHE A 214 11.02 -7.43 -6.65
C PHE A 214 12.46 -7.90 -6.54
N ARG A 215 12.91 -8.12 -5.29
CA ARG A 215 14.21 -8.72 -4.97
C ARG A 215 13.98 -9.91 -4.05
N PHE A 216 14.47 -11.09 -4.40
CA PHE A 216 14.16 -12.33 -3.68
C PHE A 216 15.28 -13.36 -3.83
#